data_AF-A0A9X3RZL5-F1
#
_entry.id   AF-A0A9X3RZL5-F1
#
_cell.length_a   1.000
_cell.length_b   1.000
_cell.length_c   1.000
_cell.angle_alpha   90.00
_cell.angle_beta   90.00
_cell.angle_gamma   90.00
#
_symmetry.space_group_name_H-M   'P 1'
#
loop_
_entity.id
_entity.type
_entity.pdbx_description
1 polymer ?
#
loop_
_entity_poly.entity_id
_entity_poly.type
_entity_poly.pdbx_seq_one_letter_code
_entity_poly.pdbx_strand_id
1 'polypeptide(L)' 'MTDLEALDALLRAQEGDAGCDAGVPIMDQYVEIELNAGDPSERFPGTAIHLRVCPGCRADHDGVLEAARRFGDIDPD' A
#
# COMPACT_ATOMS: atom_id res chain seq x y z
N MET A 1 -17.11 16.25 -15.27
CA MET A 1 -16.87 14.80 -15.23
C MET A 1 -18.19 14.10 -15.48
N THR A 2 -18.24 13.31 -16.54
CA THR A 2 -19.36 12.44 -16.87
C THR A 2 -19.24 11.11 -16.11
N ASP A 3 -20.33 10.39 -15.92
CA ASP A 3 -20.33 9.10 -15.19
C ASP A 3 -19.38 8.06 -15.81
N LEU A 4 -19.19 8.12 -17.14
CA LEU A 4 -18.25 7.27 -17.87
C LEU A 4 -16.79 7.57 -17.53
N GLU A 5 -16.42 8.84 -17.33
CA GLU A 5 -15.05 9.23 -16.94
C GLU A 5 -14.74 8.79 -15.50
N ALA A 6 -15.72 8.88 -14.60
CA ALA A 6 -15.56 8.41 -13.22
C ALA A 6 -15.44 6.88 -13.16
N LEU A 7 -16.22 6.16 -13.95
CA LEU A 7 -16.15 4.70 -14.04
C LEU A 7 -14.83 4.23 -14.67
N ASP A 8 -14.35 4.90 -15.71
CA ASP A 8 -13.05 4.60 -16.33
C ASP A 8 -11.89 4.89 -15.36
N ALA A 9 -11.97 5.94 -14.55
CA ALA A 9 -10.99 6.17 -13.48
C ALA A 9 -11.01 5.07 -12.41
N LEU A 10 -12.20 4.56 -12.06
CA LEU A 10 -12.38 3.49 -11.08
C LEU A 10 -11.85 2.14 -11.60
N LEU A 11 -12.04 1.84 -12.89
CA LEU A 11 -11.68 0.56 -13.51
C LEU A 11 -10.26 0.55 -14.13
N ARG A 12 -9.58 1.70 -14.17
CA ARG A 12 -8.24 1.81 -14.76
C ARG A 12 -7.22 1.06 -13.92
N ALA A 13 -6.80 -0.10 -14.40
CA ALA A 13 -5.63 -0.81 -13.90
C ALA A 13 -4.36 -0.21 -14.53
N GLN A 14 -3.36 0.09 -13.71
CA GLN A 14 -2.05 0.48 -14.20
C GLN A 14 -1.23 -0.78 -14.52
N GLU A 15 -0.47 -0.76 -15.62
CA GLU A 15 0.43 -1.87 -15.94
C GLU A 15 1.44 -2.10 -14.81
N GLY A 16 1.60 -3.35 -14.39
CA GLY A 16 2.45 -3.72 -13.26
C GLY A 16 1.83 -3.51 -11.88
N ASP A 17 0.60 -3.00 -11.79
CA ASP A 17 -0.17 -2.98 -10.54
C ASP A 17 -0.41 -4.41 -10.02
N ALA A 18 -0.05 -4.66 -8.76
CA ALA A 18 -0.23 -5.96 -8.12
C ALA A 18 -1.71 -6.26 -7.78
N GLY A 19 -2.55 -5.23 -7.65
CA GLY A 19 -3.93 -5.33 -7.19
C GLY A 19 -4.06 -5.50 -5.67
N CYS A 20 -5.30 -5.41 -5.18
CA CYS A 20 -5.59 -5.38 -3.74
C CYS A 20 -5.12 -6.64 -3.02
N ASP A 21 -5.45 -7.82 -3.53
CA ASP A 21 -5.20 -9.11 -2.86
C ASP A 21 -3.70 -9.45 -2.77
N ALA A 22 -2.89 -8.95 -3.70
CA ALA A 22 -1.46 -9.18 -3.70
C ALA A 22 -0.71 -8.30 -2.67
N GLY A 23 -1.28 -7.15 -2.29
CA GLY A 23 -0.68 -6.21 -1.35
C GLY A 23 -0.86 -6.60 0.12
N VAL A 24 -1.98 -7.25 0.47
CA VAL A 24 -2.32 -7.59 1.87
C VAL A 24 -1.24 -8.43 2.58
N PRO A 25 -0.68 -9.50 1.97
CA PRO A 25 0.34 -10.32 2.63
C PRO A 25 1.74 -9.67 2.71
N ILE A 26 1.93 -8.51 2.07
CA ILE A 26 3.25 -7.86 1.92
C ILE A 26 3.32 -6.56 2.76
N MET A 27 2.19 -6.07 3.24
CA MET A 27 2.06 -4.74 3.85
C MET A 27 2.95 -4.54 5.08
N ASP A 28 3.09 -5.58 5.91
CA ASP A 28 3.97 -5.58 7.08
C ASP A 28 5.43 -5.37 6.68
N GLN A 29 5.95 -6.17 5.74
CA GLN A 29 7.31 -6.07 5.25
C GLN A 29 7.56 -4.77 4.47
N TYR A 30 6.56 -4.27 3.74
CA TYR A 30 6.64 -2.98 3.04
C TYR A 30 6.88 -1.85 4.06
N VAL A 31 6.06 -1.79 5.12
CA VAL A 31 6.16 -0.81 6.21
C VAL A 31 7.47 -0.96 7.00
N GLU A 32 7.90 -2.19 7.29
CA GLU A 32 9.18 -2.43 7.98
C GLU A 32 10.37 -1.84 7.22
N ILE A 33 10.41 -1.98 5.89
CA ILE A 33 11.48 -1.39 5.07
C ILE A 33 11.44 0.14 5.17
N GLU A 34 10.25 0.76 5.08
CA GLU A 34 10.11 2.22 5.23
C GLU A 34 10.58 2.72 6.60
N LEU A 35 10.22 2.01 7.67
CA LEU A 35 10.62 2.36 9.04
C LEU A 35 12.13 2.28 9.24
N ASN A 36 12.80 1.37 8.54
CA ASN A 36 14.27 1.24 8.52
C ASN A 36 14.94 2.17 7.49
N ALA A 37 14.22 3.18 6.99
CA ALA A 37 14.69 4.14 5.99
C ALA A 37 15.14 3.51 4.65
N GLY A 38 14.64 2.32 4.32
CA GLY A 38 14.79 1.70 3.00
C GLY A 38 13.70 2.13 2.03
N ASP A 39 13.89 1.78 0.75
CA ASP A 39 12.88 1.96 -0.29
C ASP A 39 12.18 0.63 -0.60
N PRO A 40 10.95 0.40 -0.10
CA PRO A 40 10.23 -0.83 -0.39
C PRO A 40 9.82 -0.97 -1.86
N SER A 41 9.83 0.12 -2.64
CA SER A 41 9.46 0.08 -4.07
C SER A 41 10.50 -0.65 -4.93
N GLU A 42 11.75 -0.73 -4.48
CA GLU A 42 12.79 -1.53 -5.13
C GLU A 42 12.48 -3.03 -5.05
N ARG A 43 11.85 -3.47 -3.95
CA ARG A 43 11.50 -4.87 -3.71
C ARG A 43 10.07 -5.21 -4.15
N PHE A 44 9.14 -4.25 -4.03
CA PHE A 44 7.72 -4.42 -4.30
C PHE A 44 7.18 -3.34 -5.24
N PRO A 45 7.68 -3.27 -6.48
CA PRO A 45 7.31 -2.22 -7.42
C PRO A 45 5.80 -2.22 -7.74
N GLY A 46 5.17 -3.40 -7.81
CA GLY A 46 3.73 -3.52 -8.05
C GLY A 46 2.87 -2.99 -6.90
N THR A 47 3.30 -3.21 -5.65
CA THR A 47 2.63 -2.64 -4.46
C THR A 47 2.78 -1.12 -4.43
N ALA A 48 3.95 -0.60 -4.78
CA ALA A 48 4.17 0.85 -4.87
C ALA A 48 3.32 1.50 -5.98
N ILE A 49 3.05 0.79 -7.08
CA ILE A 49 2.05 1.22 -8.07
C ILE A 49 0.66 1.22 -7.43
N HIS A 50 0.27 0.12 -6.78
CA HIS A 50 -1.06 -0.04 -6.20
C HIS A 50 -1.41 1.04 -5.17
N LEU A 51 -0.50 1.35 -4.24
CA LEU A 51 -0.69 2.36 -3.20
C LEU A 51 -0.87 3.79 -3.74
N ARG A 52 -0.50 4.04 -5.00
CA ARG A 52 -0.74 5.32 -5.67
C ARG A 52 -2.12 5.40 -6.31
N VAL A 53 -2.71 4.27 -6.69
CA VAL A 53 -3.97 4.21 -7.46
C VAL A 53 -5.18 3.78 -6.64
N CYS A 54 -4.97 3.06 -5.53
CA CYS A 54 -6.05 2.55 -4.67
C CYS A 54 -6.10 3.31 -3.33
N PRO A 55 -7.08 4.21 -3.12
CA PRO A 55 -7.22 4.96 -1.87
C PRO A 55 -7.45 4.08 -0.64
N GLY A 56 -8.13 2.94 -0.80
CA GLY A 56 -8.37 1.99 0.29
C GLY A 56 -7.07 1.38 0.81
N CYS A 57 -6.28 0.79 -0.09
CA CYS A 57 -4.99 0.21 0.29
C CYS A 57 -4.00 1.27 0.78
N ARG A 58 -4.09 2.51 0.29
CA ARG A 58 -3.32 3.63 0.85
C ARG A 58 -3.69 3.95 2.30
N ALA A 59 -4.98 3.98 2.61
CA ALA A 59 -5.44 4.20 3.98
C ALA A 59 -5.00 3.07 4.92
N ASP A 60 -5.09 1.82 4.46
CA ASP A 60 -4.62 0.66 5.22
C ASP A 60 -3.10 0.73 5.47
N HIS A 61 -2.31 1.05 4.45
CA HIS A 61 -0.87 1.28 4.56
C HIS A 61 -0.53 2.34 5.62
N ASP A 62 -1.16 3.52 5.53
CA ASP A 62 -0.90 4.63 6.44
C ASP A 62 -1.29 4.25 7.89
N GLY A 63 -2.35 3.47 8.06
CA GLY A 63 -2.78 2.92 9.34
C GLY A 63 -1.78 1.93 9.95
N VAL A 64 -1.27 0.99 9.14
CA VAL A 64 -0.25 0.02 9.58
C VAL A 64 1.06 0.73 9.91
N LEU A 65 1.50 1.67 9.08
CA LEU A 65 2.71 2.47 9.33
C LEU A 65 2.61 3.23 10.65
N GLU A 66 1.48 3.89 10.91
CA GLU A 66 1.29 4.61 12.17
C GLU A 66 1.19 3.65 13.37
N ALA A 67 0.53 2.50 13.23
CA ALA A 67 0.47 1.49 14.28
C ALA A 67 1.86 0.97 14.62
N ALA A 68 2.67 0.63 13.61
CA ALA A 68 4.04 0.16 13.80
C ALA A 68 4.93 1.23 14.45
N ARG A 69 4.78 2.51 14.11
CA ARG A 69 5.48 3.62 14.81
C ARG A 69 5.13 3.74 16.28
N ARG A 70 3.86 3.47 16.65
CA ARG A 70 3.36 3.63 18.02
C ARG A 70 3.59 2.41 18.90
N PHE A 71 3.54 1.22 18.29
CA PHE A 71 3.44 -0.04 19.00
C PHE A 71 4.53 -1.06 18.63
N GLY A 72 5.46 -0.71 17.73
CA GLY A 72 6.51 -1.64 17.27
C GLY A 72 7.47 -2.13 18.35
N ASP A 73 7.57 -1.38 19.46
CA ASP A 73 8.41 -1.74 20.62
C ASP A 73 7.61 -2.42 21.75
N ILE A 74 6.31 -2.68 21.55
CA ILE A 74 5.49 -3.39 22.55
C ILE A 74 5.74 -4.88 22.43
N ASP A 75 6.33 -5.46 23.48
CA ASP A 75 6.42 -6.91 23.66
C ASP A 75 5.01 -7.46 23.98
N PRO A 76 4.44 -8.36 23.16
CA PRO A 76 3.19 -9.01 23.48
C PRO A 76 3.44 -10.10 24.53
N ASP A 77 3.44 -9.73 25.81
CA ASP A 77 3.39 -10.66 26.95
C ASP A 77 2.30 -11.75 26.78
#